data_AF-A0A845QMC4-F1
#
_entry.id   AF-A0A845QMC4-F1
#
_cell.length_a   1.000
_cell.length_b   1.000
_cell.length_c   1.000
_cell.angle_alpha   90.00
_cell.angle_beta   90.00
_cell.angle_gamma   90.00
#
_symmetry.space_group_name_H-M   'P 1'
#
loop_
_entity.id
_entity.type
_entity.pdbx_description
1 polymer ?
#
loop_
_entity_poly.entity_id
_entity_poly.type
_entity_poly.pdbx_seq_one_letter_code
_entity_poly.pdbx_strand_id
1 'polypeptide(L)'
;MIIYDCARAGKKIELLRENPRVCLSYACKPRREEYEFTAEYESTVVFGSAIELINKDEKTDALRELCQRNTPTNINAFDGAIEQSLAHTAVWKSKAI
;
A
#
# COMPACT_ATOMS: atom_id res chain seq x y z
N MET A 1 2.56 10.87 -1.10
CA MET A 1 3.40 9.66 -1.25
C MET A 1 2.61 8.50 -0.69
N ILE A 2 2.52 7.38 -1.40
CA ILE A 2 1.66 6.26 -1.02
C ILE A 2 2.55 5.05 -0.78
N ILE A 3 2.48 4.46 0.43
CA ILE A 3 3.24 3.28 0.83
C ILE A 3 2.27 2.10 0.97
N TYR A 4 2.68 0.91 0.54
CA TYR A 4 1.93 -0.33 0.72
C TYR A 4 2.88 -1.53 0.79
N ASP A 5 2.47 -2.52 1.57
CA ASP A 5 3.13 -3.82 1.67
C ASP A 5 2.38 -4.87 0.85
N CYS A 6 3.10 -5.91 0.41
CA CYS A 6 2.53 -7.02 -0.32
C CYS A 6 3.47 -8.23 -0.38
N ALA A 7 2.99 -9.38 -0.86
CA ALA A 7 3.85 -10.54 -1.14
C ALA A 7 4.98 -10.21 -2.15
N ARG A 8 6.19 -10.77 -1.93
CA ARG A 8 7.41 -10.53 -2.73
C ARG A 8 7.40 -11.09 -4.15
N ALA A 9 6.46 -11.96 -4.47
CA ALA A 9 6.39 -12.67 -5.74
C ALA A 9 4.98 -12.63 -6.34
N GLY A 10 4.90 -12.93 -7.63
CA GLY A 10 3.68 -12.96 -8.42
C GLY A 10 3.60 -11.84 -9.43
N LYS A 11 2.59 -11.93 -10.30
CA LYS A 11 2.49 -11.11 -11.51
C LYS A 11 2.53 -9.60 -11.26
N LYS A 12 1.94 -9.13 -10.17
CA LYS A 12 2.00 -7.71 -9.78
C LYS A 12 3.44 -7.20 -9.63
N ILE A 13 4.32 -8.00 -9.03
CA ILE A 13 5.69 -7.62 -8.72
C ILE A 13 6.54 -7.66 -9.98
N GLU A 14 6.35 -8.68 -10.81
CA GLU A 14 6.98 -8.77 -12.13
C GLU A 14 6.66 -7.53 -12.97
N LEU A 15 5.38 -7.17 -13.05
CA LEU A 15 4.92 -6.01 -13.83
C LEU A 15 5.45 -4.68 -13.26
N LEU A 16 5.45 -4.50 -11.94
CA LEU A 16 5.97 -3.27 -11.32
C LEU A 16 7.49 -3.11 -11.53
N ARG A 17 8.25 -4.21 -11.55
CA ARG A 17 9.69 -4.19 -11.84
C ARG A 17 9.98 -3.94 -13.32
N GLU A 18 9.15 -4.45 -14.22
CA GLU A 18 9.27 -4.22 -15.66
C GLU A 18 8.84 -2.81 -16.07
N ASN A 19 7.74 -2.32 -15.52
CA ASN A 19 7.20 -0.98 -15.78
C ASN A 19 6.63 -0.37 -14.49
N PRO A 20 7.35 0.55 -13.82
CA PRO A 20 6.94 1.07 -12.53
C PRO A 20 5.82 2.12 -12.61
N ARG A 21 5.34 2.48 -13.81
CA ARG A 21 4.25 3.46 -13.95
C ARG A 21 2.95 2.87 -13.42
N VAL A 22 2.33 3.57 -12.48
CA VAL A 22 1.12 3.13 -11.80
C VAL A 22 0.00 4.17 -11.89
N CYS A 23 -1.23 3.66 -11.87
CA CYS A 23 -2.46 4.41 -11.63
C CYS A 23 -3.08 3.85 -10.36
N LEU A 24 -3.12 4.65 -9.31
CA LEU A 24 -3.71 4.28 -8.02
C LEU A 24 -5.08 4.94 -7.94
N SER A 25 -6.13 4.12 -7.87
CA SER A 25 -7.51 4.57 -7.74
C SER A 25 -8.04 4.18 -6.36
N TYR A 26 -8.57 5.17 -5.65
CA TYR A 26 -9.23 4.99 -4.36
C TYR A 26 -10.69 5.43 -4.51
N ALA A 27 -11.63 4.55 -4.17
CA ALA A 27 -13.05 4.86 -4.10
C ALA A 27 -13.55 4.57 -2.68
N CYS A 28 -14.26 5.53 -2.08
CA CYS A 28 -14.62 5.55 -0.68
C CYS A 28 -16.07 6.03 -0.48
N LYS A 29 -16.62 5.73 0.70
CA LYS A 29 -17.96 6.15 1.15
C LYS A 29 -19.07 5.82 0.14
N PRO A 30 -19.17 4.57 -0.36
CA PRO A 30 -20.25 4.23 -1.27
C PRO A 30 -21.61 4.38 -0.55
N ARG A 31 -22.47 5.23 -1.09
CA ARG A 31 -23.88 5.34 -0.70
C ARG A 31 -24.73 4.84 -1.84
N ARG A 32 -25.57 3.84 -1.55
CA ARG A 32 -26.52 3.28 -2.51
C ARG A 32 -27.84 4.02 -2.34
N GLU A 33 -28.38 4.52 -3.43
CA GLU A 33 -29.71 5.10 -3.45
C GLU A 33 -30.75 3.98 -3.62
N GLU A 34 -31.82 4.02 -2.84
CA GLU A 34 -32.79 2.92 -2.74
C GLU A 34 -33.65 2.74 -4.00
N TYR A 35 -33.82 3.82 -4.77
CA TYR A 35 -34.70 3.86 -5.95
C TYR A 35 -33.98 4.21 -7.25
N GLU A 36 -32.64 4.27 -7.25
CA GLU A 36 -31.82 4.54 -8.43
C GLU A 36 -30.73 3.48 -8.60
N PHE A 37 -30.45 3.08 -9.84
CA PHE A 37 -29.34 2.18 -10.16
C PHE A 37 -28.00 2.92 -10.22
N THR A 38 -27.70 3.74 -9.22
CA THR A 38 -26.44 4.50 -9.09
C THR A 38 -25.89 4.43 -7.67
N ALA A 39 -24.58 4.67 -7.53
CA ALA A 39 -23.92 4.77 -6.23
C ALA A 39 -23.13 6.07 -6.18
N GLU A 40 -23.40 6.88 -5.16
CA GLU A 40 -22.57 8.03 -4.84
C GLU A 40 -21.29 7.52 -4.15
N TYR A 41 -20.13 8.01 -4.56
CA TYR A 41 -18.87 7.71 -3.90
C TYR A 41 -17.87 8.86 -4.11
N GLU A 42 -16.93 8.98 -3.18
CA GLU A 42 -15.78 9.84 -3.35
C GLU A 42 -14.67 9.03 -4.00
N SER A 43 -13.95 9.60 -4.97
CA SER A 43 -12.77 8.94 -5.51
C SER A 43 -11.61 9.87 -5.77
N THR A 44 -10.41 9.30 -5.79
CA THR A 44 -9.17 9.99 -6.14
C THR A 44 -8.32 9.06 -6.99
N VAL A 45 -7.78 9.61 -8.09
CA VAL A 45 -6.86 8.91 -8.98
C VAL A 45 -5.50 9.59 -8.90
N VAL A 46 -4.45 8.80 -8.69
CA VAL A 46 -3.07 9.26 -8.63
C VAL A 46 -2.25 8.51 -9.66
N PHE A 47 -1.65 9.24 -10.59
CA PHE A 47 -0.64 8.70 -11.50
C PHE A 47 0.73 8.86 -10.90
N GLY A 48 1.58 7.86 -11.06
CA GLY A 48 2.89 7.88 -10.42
C GLY A 48 3.86 6.83 -10.92
N SER A 49 5.00 6.78 -10.25
CA SER A 49 5.97 5.70 -10.40
C SER A 49 6.15 5.00 -9.05
N ALA A 50 6.10 3.67 -9.07
CA ALA A 50 6.29 2.80 -7.91
C ALA A 50 7.77 2.39 -7.78
N ILE A 51 8.27 2.42 -6.55
CA ILE A 51 9.67 2.10 -6.22
C ILE A 51 9.64 1.05 -5.11
N GLU A 52 10.35 -0.06 -5.30
CA GLU A 52 10.53 -1.09 -4.28
C GLU A 52 11.54 -0.61 -3.23
N LEU A 53 11.18 -0.71 -1.94
CA LEU A 53 12.09 -0.41 -0.84
C LEU A 53 12.94 -1.65 -0.51
N ILE A 54 14.19 -1.62 -0.96
CA ILE A 54 15.15 -2.73 -0.79
C ILE A 54 16.00 -2.54 0.47
N ASN A 55 16.29 -1.29 0.84
CA ASN A 55 17.02 -0.99 2.07
C ASN A 55 16.21 -1.46 3.29
N LYS A 56 16.87 -2.21 4.18
CA LYS A 56 16.22 -2.84 5.35
C LYS A 56 15.63 -1.80 6.31
N ASP A 57 16.32 -0.70 6.54
CA ASP A 57 15.92 0.34 7.49
C ASP A 57 14.75 1.14 6.92
N GLU A 58 14.85 1.60 5.66
CA GLU A 58 13.74 2.28 4.97
C GLU A 58 12.47 1.43 4.93
N LYS A 59 12.63 0.13 4.68
CA LYS A 59 11.54 -0.83 4.65
C LYS A 59 10.90 -1.03 6.02
N THR A 60 11.71 -1.08 7.07
CA THR A 60 11.25 -1.22 8.47
C THR A 60 10.47 0.01 8.89
N ASP A 61 10.97 1.21 8.58
CA ASP A 61 10.29 2.46 8.90
C ASP A 61 8.97 2.62 8.13
N ALA A 62 8.96 2.27 6.85
CA ALA A 62 7.75 2.27 6.03
C ALA A 62 6.68 1.30 6.58
N LEU A 63 7.08 0.10 7.03
CA LEU A 63 6.16 -0.84 7.68
C LEU A 63 5.66 -0.32 9.02
N ARG A 64 6.50 0.37 9.79
CA ARG A 64 6.09 1.00 11.05
C ARG A 64 5.04 2.06 10.82
N GLU A 65 5.21 2.93 9.82
CA GLU A 65 4.23 3.94 9.43
C GLU A 65 2.89 3.30 9.02
N LEU A 66 2.93 2.22 8.25
CA LEU A 66 1.73 1.47 7.87
C LEU A 66 1.00 0.88 9.08
N CYS A 67 1.73 0.23 9.99
CA CYS A 67 1.16 -0.35 11.21
C CYS A 67 0.61 0.73 12.16
N GLN A 68 1.27 1.88 12.29
CA GLN A 68 0.77 3.01 13.09
C GLN A 68 -0.55 3.55 12.52
N ARG A 69 -0.66 3.66 11.20
CA ARG A 69 -1.88 4.15 10.54
C ARG A 69 -3.04 3.16 10.62
N ASN A 70 -2.78 1.88 10.37
CA ASN A 70 -3.84 0.89 10.16
C ASN A 70 -4.16 0.08 11.43
N THR A 71 -3.20 -0.12 12.33
CA THR A 71 -3.33 -0.95 13.54
C THR A 71 -2.63 -0.32 14.75
N PRO A 72 -2.99 0.92 15.14
CA PRO A 72 -2.27 1.67 16.18
C PRO A 72 -2.28 0.97 17.54
N THR A 73 -3.33 0.18 17.85
CA THR A 73 -3.49 -0.50 19.14
C THR A 73 -2.51 -1.65 19.37
N ASN A 74 -1.89 -2.19 18.31
CA ASN A 74 -0.96 -3.32 18.41
C ASN A 74 0.50 -2.94 18.09
N ILE A 75 0.82 -1.63 18.10
CA ILE A 75 2.14 -1.15 17.69
C ILE A 75 3.28 -1.68 18.57
N ASN A 76 2.99 -2.01 19.83
CA ASN A 76 3.97 -2.57 20.77
C ASN A 76 4.48 -3.96 20.36
N ALA A 77 3.73 -4.71 19.54
CA ALA A 77 4.14 -6.02 19.03
C ALA A 77 4.95 -5.93 17.72
N PHE A 78 5.17 -4.72 17.19
CA PHE A 78 5.76 -4.50 15.87
C PHE A 78 7.15 -5.09 15.72
N ASP A 79 8.04 -4.84 16.68
CA ASP A 79 9.44 -5.26 16.57
C ASP A 79 9.57 -6.79 16.51
N GLY A 80 8.77 -7.53 17.29
CA GLY A 80 8.74 -9.00 17.21
C GLY A 80 8.12 -9.53 15.90
N ALA A 81 7.10 -8.85 15.37
CA ALA A 81 6.47 -9.24 14.11
C ALA A 81 7.39 -9.01 12.91
N ILE A 82 8.19 -7.93 12.92
CA ILE A 82 9.06 -7.59 11.79
C ILE A 82 10.28 -8.50 11.71
N GLU A 83 10.82 -8.96 12.83
CA GLU A 83 11.93 -9.95 12.84
C GLU A 83 11.59 -11.20 12.02
N GLN A 84 10.34 -11.66 12.07
CA GLN A 84 9.88 -12.86 11.38
C GLN A 84 9.46 -12.59 9.93
N SER A 85 8.82 -11.45 9.67
CA SER A 85 8.13 -11.19 8.40
C SER A 85 8.92 -10.33 7.42
N LEU A 86 9.90 -9.54 7.88
CA LEU A 86 10.61 -8.55 7.05
C LEU A 86 11.26 -9.19 5.82
N ALA A 87 11.77 -10.41 5.94
CA ALA A 87 12.39 -11.14 4.83
C ALA A 87 11.36 -11.57 3.76
N HIS A 88 10.08 -11.71 4.10
CA HIS A 88 9.05 -12.25 3.20
C HIS A 88 8.05 -11.20 2.70
N THR A 89 8.09 -9.99 3.25
CA THR A 89 7.26 -8.86 2.83
C THR A 89 7.97 -8.03 1.74
N ALA A 90 7.30 -7.61 0.69
CA ALA A 90 7.77 -6.55 -0.20
C ALA A 90 7.09 -5.24 0.18
N VAL A 91 7.82 -4.14 0.13
CA VAL A 91 7.27 -2.82 0.44
C VAL A 91 7.56 -1.90 -0.73
N TRP A 92 6.53 -1.17 -1.14
CA TRP A 92 6.58 -0.30 -2.30
C TRP A 92 6.11 1.09 -1.92
N LYS A 93 6.71 2.08 -2.57
CA LYS A 93 6.39 3.49 -2.43
C LYS A 93 6.08 4.07 -3.80
N SER A 94 4.92 4.67 -3.94
CA SER A 94 4.51 5.40 -5.14
C SER A 94 4.55 6.90 -4.91
N LYS A 95 5.22 7.62 -5.82
CA LYS A 95 5.26 9.09 -5.85
C LYS A 95 4.34 9.57 -6.97
N ALA A 96 3.42 10.47 -6.62
CA ALA A 96 2.59 11.17 -7.61
C ALA A 96 3.49 11.99 -8.53
N ILE A 97 3.21 11.96 -9.83
CA ILE A 97 3.88 12.77 -10.85
C ILE A 97 3.07 14.05 -11.07
#